data_AF-D5WKN4-F1
#
_entry.id   AF-D5WKN4-F1
#
_cell.length_a   1.000
_cell.length_b   1.000
_cell.length_c   1.000
_cell.angle_alpha   90.00
_cell.angle_beta   90.00
_cell.angle_gamma   90.00
#
_symmetry.space_group_name_H-M   'P 1'
#
loop_
_entity.id
_entity.type
_entity.pdbx_description
1 polymer ?
#
loop_
_entity_poly.entity_id
_entity_poly.type
_entity_poly.pdbx_seq_one_letter_code
_entity_poly.pdbx_strand_id
1 'polypeptide(L)'
;MTKSLKTGLTLPAAVLLLAGCIVGGMPYTGPHLSPAECRDLAALKTNAPPTMAQHQNELAALRKAGYDPSPWNDDPYYPDDLQAAQRLVDYWFQTECLPH
;
A
#
# COMPACT_ATOMS: atom_id res chain seq x y z
N MET A 1 20.19 68.87 -19.41
CA MET A 1 20.16 67.83 -20.46
C MET A 1 20.92 66.64 -19.87
N THR A 2 20.39 65.46 -19.62
CA THR A 2 19.44 64.61 -20.38
C THR A 2 18.67 63.67 -19.44
N LYS A 3 17.42 63.35 -19.82
CA LYS A 3 16.52 62.35 -19.23
C LYS A 3 17.07 60.92 -19.40
N SER A 4 16.69 59.96 -18.53
CA SER A 4 15.73 58.90 -18.92
C SER A 4 15.42 57.94 -17.76
N LEU A 5 14.12 57.65 -17.64
CA LEU A 5 13.46 56.74 -16.70
C LEU A 5 13.58 55.29 -17.23
N LYS A 6 13.85 54.30 -16.37
CA LYS A 6 13.72 52.87 -16.74
C LYS A 6 13.08 52.06 -15.62
N THR A 7 11.75 52.11 -15.65
CA THR A 7 10.76 51.03 -15.55
C THR A 7 11.16 49.78 -14.76
N GLY A 8 10.41 49.55 -13.67
CA GLY A 8 10.58 48.45 -12.74
C GLY A 8 10.40 47.06 -13.34
N LEU A 9 11.11 46.11 -12.74
CA LEU A 9 11.02 44.69 -13.02
C LEU A 9 10.03 44.07 -12.02
N THR A 10 8.75 43.99 -12.38
CA THR A 10 7.78 43.18 -11.66
C THR A 10 7.78 41.77 -12.23
N LEU A 11 8.47 40.83 -11.57
CA LEU A 11 8.31 39.41 -11.83
C LEU A 11 6.91 38.97 -11.38
N PRO A 12 6.08 38.35 -12.24
CA PRO A 12 4.85 37.74 -11.77
C PRO A 12 5.22 36.44 -11.04
N ALA A 13 4.92 36.39 -9.74
CA ALA A 13 4.95 35.15 -8.98
C ALA A 13 3.84 34.22 -9.51
N ALA A 14 4.20 33.26 -10.35
CA ALA A 14 3.30 32.22 -10.81
C ALA A 14 3.10 31.19 -9.68
N VAL A 15 2.03 31.35 -8.92
CA VAL A 15 1.60 30.36 -7.91
C VAL A 15 0.93 29.20 -8.66
N LEU A 16 1.68 28.11 -8.86
CA LEU A 16 1.15 26.84 -9.35
C LEU A 16 0.37 26.17 -8.20
N LEU A 17 -0.95 26.30 -8.23
CA LEU A 17 -1.85 25.56 -7.34
C LEU A 17 -1.92 24.10 -7.82
N LEU A 18 -1.18 23.22 -7.16
CA LEU A 18 -1.29 21.77 -7.32
C LEU A 18 -2.58 21.30 -6.63
N ALA A 19 -3.68 21.21 -7.37
CA ALA A 19 -4.87 20.49 -6.94
C ALA A 19 -4.59 18.98 -7.06
N GLY A 20 -4.08 18.38 -5.98
CA GLY A 20 -3.92 16.94 -5.88
C GLY A 20 -5.27 16.27 -5.63
N CYS A 21 -5.70 15.36 -6.50
CA CYS A 21 -6.81 14.45 -6.21
C CYS A 21 -6.37 13.48 -5.11
N ILE A 22 -6.83 13.71 -3.89
CA ILE A 22 -6.88 12.67 -2.86
C ILE A 22 -7.91 11.64 -3.30
N VAL A 23 -7.46 10.53 -3.89
CA VAL A 23 -8.26 9.30 -3.93
C VAL A 23 -8.31 8.77 -2.49
N GLY A 24 -9.14 9.40 -1.67
CA GLY A 24 -9.54 8.85 -0.39
C GLY A 24 -10.47 7.68 -0.66
N GLY A 25 -9.93 6.47 -0.70
CA GLY A 25 -10.75 5.26 -0.71
C GLY A 25 -11.72 5.31 0.47
N MET A 26 -13.00 5.03 0.21
CA MET A 26 -14.00 4.91 1.28
C MET A 26 -13.51 3.88 2.31
N PRO A 27 -13.73 4.11 3.62
CA PRO A 27 -13.36 3.12 4.63
C PRO A 27 -14.12 1.82 4.31
N TYR A 28 -13.37 0.78 3.94
CA TYR A 28 -13.93 -0.53 3.69
C TYR A 28 -14.43 -1.10 5.03
N THR A 29 -15.74 -1.38 5.11
CA THR A 29 -16.39 -1.85 6.34
C THR A 29 -16.57 -3.37 6.40
N GLY A 30 -16.07 -4.10 5.40
CA GLY A 30 -16.11 -5.56 5.36
C GLY A 30 -14.84 -6.22 5.93
N PRO A 31 -14.81 -7.56 6.01
CA PRO A 31 -13.61 -8.31 6.37
C PRO A 31 -12.52 -8.15 5.31
N HIS A 32 -11.28 -7.94 5.75
CA HIS A 32 -10.14 -7.79 4.85
C HIS A 32 -9.84 -9.09 4.07
N LEU A 33 -10.04 -10.22 4.73
CA LEU A 33 -9.83 -11.56 4.19
C LEU A 33 -11.14 -12.16 3.68
N SER A 34 -11.12 -12.64 2.44
CA SER A 34 -12.20 -13.47 1.90
C SER A 34 -12.20 -14.86 2.53
N PRO A 35 -13.32 -15.60 2.48
CA PRO A 35 -13.37 -16.99 2.95
C PRO A 35 -12.32 -17.91 2.29
N ALA A 36 -11.96 -17.63 1.02
CA ALA A 36 -10.92 -18.37 0.31
C ALA A 36 -9.52 -18.06 0.86
N GLU A 37 -9.21 -16.79 1.09
CA GLU A 37 -7.94 -16.38 1.71
C GLU A 37 -7.82 -16.96 3.13
N CYS A 38 -8.87 -16.93 3.94
CA CYS A 38 -8.87 -17.56 5.27
C CYS A 38 -8.51 -19.06 5.22
N ARG A 39 -9.18 -19.83 4.36
CA ARG A 39 -8.89 -21.27 4.23
C ARG A 39 -7.45 -21.52 3.77
N ASP A 40 -6.98 -20.74 2.81
CA ASP A 40 -5.68 -20.97 2.19
C ASP A 40 -4.53 -20.51 3.09
N LEU A 41 -4.67 -19.39 3.80
CA LEU A 41 -3.75 -18.96 4.87
C LEU A 41 -3.68 -19.98 6.01
N ALA A 42 -4.80 -20.61 6.38
CA ALA A 42 -4.80 -21.69 7.37
C ALA A 42 -3.99 -22.91 6.90
N ALA A 43 -4.08 -23.24 5.60
CA ALA A 43 -3.29 -24.32 5.01
C ALA A 43 -1.78 -24.01 5.00
N LEU A 44 -1.39 -22.75 4.76
CA LEU A 44 0.01 -22.31 4.80
C LEU A 44 0.64 -22.41 6.20
N LYS A 45 -0.17 -22.34 7.27
CA LYS A 45 0.30 -22.53 8.65
C LYS A 45 0.55 -23.99 9.01
N THR A 46 0.25 -24.93 8.11
CA THR A 46 0.57 -26.36 8.29
C THR A 46 1.95 -26.66 7.71
N ASN A 47 2.58 -27.77 8.14
CA ASN A 47 3.85 -28.22 7.57
C ASN A 47 3.71 -28.91 6.18
N ALA A 48 2.56 -28.79 5.51
CA ALA A 48 2.34 -29.36 4.19
C ALA A 48 2.95 -28.46 3.09
N PRO A 49 3.45 -29.03 1.98
CA PRO A 49 3.89 -28.23 0.85
C PRO A 49 2.76 -27.34 0.30
N PRO A 50 2.97 -26.02 0.19
CA PRO A 50 1.95 -25.10 -0.31
C PRO A 50 1.72 -25.26 -1.81
N THR A 51 0.49 -25.03 -2.24
CA THR A 51 0.12 -24.93 -3.66
C THR A 51 0.35 -23.51 -4.18
N MET A 52 0.52 -23.37 -5.50
CA MET A 52 0.60 -22.04 -6.12
C MET A 52 -0.62 -21.17 -5.83
N ALA A 53 -1.81 -21.75 -5.76
CA ALA A 53 -3.04 -21.01 -5.45
C ALA A 53 -3.02 -20.43 -4.04
N GLN A 54 -2.52 -21.18 -3.05
CA GLN A 54 -2.37 -20.68 -1.68
C GLN A 54 -1.39 -19.52 -1.60
N HIS A 55 -0.25 -19.61 -2.29
CA HIS A 55 0.70 -18.49 -2.39
C HIS A 55 0.12 -17.25 -3.06
N GLN A 56 -0.69 -17.41 -4.11
CA GLN A 56 -1.34 -16.25 -4.73
C GLN A 56 -2.33 -15.57 -3.79
N ASN A 57 -3.04 -16.35 -2.97
CA ASN A 57 -3.95 -15.79 -1.97
C ASN A 57 -3.21 -15.12 -0.81
N GLU A 58 -2.07 -15.65 -0.39
CA GLU A 58 -1.17 -14.96 0.55
C GLU A 58 -0.67 -13.63 -0.01
N LEU A 59 -0.20 -13.60 -1.26
CA LEU A 59 0.22 -12.36 -1.92
C LEU A 59 -0.93 -11.36 -2.08
N ALA A 60 -2.15 -11.82 -2.34
CA ALA A 60 -3.33 -10.95 -2.38
C ALA A 60 -3.61 -10.31 -1.01
N ALA A 61 -3.53 -11.09 0.07
CA ALA A 61 -3.69 -10.60 1.44
C ALA A 61 -2.59 -9.59 1.82
N LEU A 62 -1.33 -9.88 1.48
CA LEU A 62 -0.20 -8.97 1.72
C LEU A 62 -0.37 -7.63 0.99
N ARG A 63 -0.82 -7.64 -0.27
CA ARG A 63 -1.10 -6.40 -1.01
C ARG A 63 -2.25 -5.59 -0.40
N LYS A 64 -3.30 -6.25 0.10
CA LYS A 64 -4.36 -5.57 0.86
C LYS A 64 -3.81 -4.95 2.16
N ALA A 65 -2.83 -5.59 2.78
CA ALA A 65 -2.10 -5.09 3.95
C ALA A 65 -1.04 -4.02 3.63
N GLY A 66 -0.91 -3.63 2.37
CA GLY A 66 -0.02 -2.55 1.93
C GLY A 66 1.37 -2.99 1.50
N TYR A 67 1.63 -4.28 1.32
CA TYR A 67 2.87 -4.74 0.71
C TYR A 67 2.90 -4.41 -0.79
N ASP A 68 3.90 -3.62 -1.19
CA ASP A 68 4.14 -3.24 -2.58
C ASP A 68 5.66 -3.28 -2.86
N PRO A 69 6.18 -4.42 -3.34
CA PRO A 69 7.62 -4.58 -3.52
C PRO A 69 8.17 -3.66 -4.61
N SER A 70 9.37 -3.11 -4.41
CA SER A 70 10.07 -2.37 -5.46
C SER A 70 10.20 -3.20 -6.75
N PRO A 71 9.97 -2.60 -7.93
CA PRO A 71 10.26 -3.24 -9.23
C PRO A 71 11.75 -3.54 -9.44
N TRP A 72 12.62 -2.97 -8.61
CA TRP A 72 14.06 -3.01 -8.71
C TRP A 72 14.66 -3.75 -7.50
N ASN A 73 15.84 -4.36 -7.68
CA ASN A 73 16.51 -5.14 -6.62
C ASN A 73 17.19 -4.28 -5.52
N ASP A 74 16.80 -3.02 -5.38
CA ASP A 74 17.39 -2.03 -4.47
C ASP A 74 16.39 -1.49 -3.43
N ASP A 75 15.33 -2.25 -3.15
CA ASP A 75 14.33 -1.88 -2.15
C ASP A 75 14.97 -1.60 -0.78
N PRO A 76 14.97 -0.35 -0.31
CA PRO A 76 15.59 -0.01 0.97
C PRO A 76 14.75 -0.44 2.17
N TYR A 77 13.48 -0.82 1.96
CA TYR A 77 12.55 -1.22 3.01
C TYR A 77 12.37 -2.73 3.11
N TYR A 78 12.86 -3.51 2.15
CA TYR A 78 12.85 -4.96 2.26
C TYR A 78 13.85 -5.44 3.34
N PRO A 79 13.46 -6.34 4.26
CA PRO A 79 12.17 -7.06 4.36
C PRO A 79 11.16 -6.45 5.35
N ASP A 80 11.39 -5.24 5.86
CA ASP A 80 10.58 -4.63 6.92
C ASP A 80 9.13 -4.35 6.48
N ASP A 81 8.93 -3.94 5.24
CA ASP A 81 7.62 -3.71 4.61
C ASP A 81 6.80 -5.01 4.48
N LEU A 82 7.44 -6.09 4.03
CA LEU A 82 6.86 -7.43 3.98
C LEU A 82 6.47 -7.90 5.38
N GLN A 83 7.34 -7.72 6.37
CA GLN A 83 7.04 -8.10 7.75
C GLN A 83 5.92 -7.26 8.36
N ALA A 84 5.83 -5.98 8.02
CA ALA A 84 4.73 -5.11 8.46
C ALA A 84 3.39 -5.59 7.90
N ALA A 85 3.33 -5.88 6.60
CA ALA A 85 2.14 -6.44 5.98
C ALA A 85 1.77 -7.82 6.55
N GLN A 86 2.77 -8.69 6.78
CA GLN A 86 2.55 -10.02 7.36
C GLN A 86 1.89 -9.94 8.74
N ARG A 87 2.32 -9.02 9.61
CA ARG A 87 1.71 -8.81 10.94
C ARG A 87 0.24 -8.40 10.84
N LEU A 88 -0.12 -7.57 9.86
CA LEU A 88 -1.51 -7.18 9.62
C LEU A 88 -2.34 -8.36 9.11
N VAL A 89 -1.81 -9.15 8.18
CA VAL A 89 -2.47 -10.37 7.69
C VAL A 89 -2.69 -11.37 8.83
N ASP A 90 -1.70 -11.55 9.71
CA ASP A 90 -1.83 -12.43 10.88
C ASP A 90 -2.90 -11.92 11.87
N TYR A 91 -2.97 -10.61 12.08
CA TYR A 91 -4.03 -9.99 12.89
C TYR A 91 -5.41 -10.25 12.27
N TRP A 92 -5.59 -9.96 10.98
CA TRP A 92 -6.86 -10.22 10.28
C TRP A 92 -7.24 -11.69 10.32
N PHE A 93 -6.27 -12.59 10.14
CA PHE A 93 -6.51 -14.02 10.22
C PHE A 93 -7.07 -14.43 11.58
N GLN A 94 -6.50 -13.89 12.67
CA GLN A 94 -6.97 -14.18 14.02
C GLN A 94 -8.37 -13.62 14.30
N THR A 95 -8.69 -12.43 13.79
CA THR A 95 -9.95 -11.74 14.10
C THR A 95 -11.10 -12.07 13.13
N GLU A 96 -10.80 -12.52 11.91
CA GLU A 96 -11.82 -12.71 10.86
C GLU A 96 -12.01 -14.18 10.47
N CYS A 97 -10.98 -15.03 10.60
CA CYS A 97 -11.01 -16.41 10.08
C CYS A 97 -11.23 -17.47 11.17
N LEU A 98 -10.86 -17.19 12.41
CA LEU A 98 -11.04 -18.13 13.51
C LEU A 98 -12.46 -18.01 14.07
N PRO A 99 -13.18 -19.13 14.30
CA PRO A 99 -14.45 -19.08 14.99
C PRO A 99 -14.24 -18.56 16.43
N HIS A 100 -15.12 -17.65 16.86
CA HIS A 100 -15.18 -17.16 18.24
C HIS A 100 -15.90 -18.14 19.16
#